data_AF-A0A1G1TLQ2-F1
#
_entry.id   AF-A0A1G1TLQ2-F1
#
_cell.length_a   1.000
_cell.length_b   1.000
_cell.length_c   1.000
_cell.angle_alpha   90.00
_cell.angle_beta   90.00
_cell.angle_gamma   90.00
#
_symmetry.space_group_name_H-M   'P 1'
#
loop_
_entity.id
_entity.type
_entity.pdbx_description
1 polymer ?
#
loop_
_entity_poly.entity_id
_entity_poly.type
_entity_poly.pdbx_seq_one_letter_code
_entity_poly.pdbx_strand_id
1 'polypeptide(L)'
;MFSLPTVTWQSYDSTADLLGFNLHNLGGGNKTAPYWPAYVADYTSEWHSHLEAIRQAIITNKVWAGGDWHQYNAHGVPVLSDGHFMVCSWRDWGSLLAAVWNSELGEHFTYMDFYMDGRLPERPAAWA
;
A
#
# COMPACT_ATOMS: atom_id res chain seq x y z
N MET A 1 14.70 -20.09 -2.43
CA MET A 1 14.21 -18.73 -2.09
C MET A 1 13.52 -18.20 -3.33
N PHE A 2 12.22 -17.92 -3.24
CA PHE A 2 11.55 -17.16 -4.29
C PHE A 2 11.88 -15.67 -4.06
N SER A 3 12.38 -14.99 -5.09
CA SER A 3 12.60 -13.54 -5.03
C SER A 3 11.25 -12.83 -5.07
N LEU A 4 11.08 -11.80 -4.26
CA LEU A 4 9.93 -10.90 -4.38
C LEU A 4 10.03 -10.14 -5.73
N PRO A 5 8.89 -9.85 -6.40
CA PRO A 5 8.88 -8.93 -7.53
C PRO A 5 9.41 -7.55 -7.11
N THR A 6 10.11 -6.86 -8.00
CA THR A 6 10.53 -5.48 -7.72
C THR A 6 9.36 -4.52 -7.94
N VAL A 7 9.30 -3.44 -7.17
CA VAL A 7 8.23 -2.43 -7.25
C VAL A 7 8.77 -1.13 -7.83
N THR A 8 8.04 -0.58 -8.80
CA THR A 8 8.19 0.79 -9.32
C THR A 8 6.98 1.63 -8.96
N TRP A 9 7.10 2.95 -9.03
CA TRP A 9 6.04 3.88 -8.66
C TRP A 9 5.60 4.71 -9.86
N GLN A 10 4.33 4.61 -10.23
CA GLN A 10 3.74 5.27 -11.39
C GLN A 10 2.51 6.11 -11.02
N SER A 11 1.95 6.83 -11.99
CA SER A 11 0.72 7.57 -11.77
C SER A 11 -0.48 6.64 -11.77
N TYR A 12 -1.57 7.06 -11.14
CA TYR A 12 -2.81 6.30 -11.12
C TYR A 12 -3.32 6.02 -12.54
N ASP A 13 -3.33 7.05 -13.38
CA ASP A 13 -3.86 6.95 -14.75
C ASP A 13 -3.00 6.08 -15.67
N SER A 14 -1.69 5.95 -15.42
CA SER A 14 -0.83 5.11 -16.28
C SER A 14 -1.08 3.62 -16.12
N THR A 15 -1.80 3.21 -15.08
CA THR A 15 -2.15 1.80 -14.86
C THR A 15 -3.18 1.25 -15.85
N ALA A 16 -3.92 2.13 -16.53
CA ALA A 16 -4.93 1.74 -17.52
C ALA A 16 -4.34 0.93 -18.69
N ASP A 17 -3.04 1.11 -18.98
CA ASP A 17 -2.34 0.45 -20.07
C ASP A 17 -1.54 -0.79 -19.62
N LEU A 18 -1.58 -1.16 -18.34
CA LEU A 18 -0.84 -2.32 -17.82
C LEU A 18 -1.56 -3.64 -18.16
N LEU A 19 -0.78 -4.65 -18.53
CA LEU A 19 -1.28 -5.98 -18.89
C LEU A 19 -1.64 -6.85 -17.68
N GLY A 20 -1.05 -6.58 -16.51
CA GLY A 20 -1.42 -7.26 -15.28
C GLY A 20 -2.77 -6.77 -14.76
N PHE A 21 -3.23 -7.38 -13.67
CA PHE A 21 -4.45 -6.96 -12.99
C PHE A 21 -4.15 -6.16 -11.71
N ASN A 22 -5.16 -5.43 -11.25
CA ASN A 22 -5.15 -4.71 -9.99
C ASN A 22 -5.31 -5.68 -8.80
N LEU A 23 -4.27 -5.84 -7.98
CA LEU A 23 -4.24 -6.70 -6.79
C LEU A 23 -5.36 -6.36 -5.80
N HIS A 24 -5.75 -5.08 -5.70
CA HIS A 24 -6.85 -4.67 -4.82
C HIS A 24 -8.17 -5.37 -5.17
N ASN A 25 -8.39 -5.78 -6.43
CA ASN A 25 -9.60 -6.49 -6.82
C ASN A 25 -9.67 -7.93 -6.26
N LEU A 26 -8.58 -8.44 -5.68
CA LEU A 26 -8.47 -9.81 -5.17
C LEU A 26 -8.66 -9.93 -3.65
N GLY A 27 -8.86 -8.82 -2.93
CA GLY A 27 -8.96 -8.81 -1.48
C GLY A 27 -9.00 -7.40 -0.89
N GLY A 28 -8.59 -7.25 0.36
CA GLY A 28 -8.48 -5.93 1.01
C GLY A 28 -9.81 -5.26 1.38
N GLY A 29 -10.90 -6.04 1.44
CA GLY A 29 -12.21 -5.57 1.87
C GLY A 29 -12.32 -5.29 3.37
N ASN A 30 -11.41 -5.82 4.20
CA ASN A 30 -11.43 -5.66 5.64
C ASN A 30 -10.73 -4.35 6.03
N LYS A 31 -11.49 -3.27 5.90
CA LYS A 31 -11.11 -1.86 6.15
C LYS A 31 -10.69 -1.57 7.61
N THR A 32 -10.67 -2.61 8.45
CA THR A 32 -10.39 -2.57 9.88
C THR A 32 -9.21 -3.44 10.29
N ALA A 33 -8.48 -4.07 9.35
CA ALA A 33 -7.30 -4.85 9.69
C ALA A 33 -6.21 -3.93 10.30
N PRO A 34 -5.92 -4.04 11.60
CA PRO A 34 -5.06 -3.07 12.27
C PRO A 34 -3.58 -3.33 12.01
N TYR A 35 -3.20 -4.53 11.57
CA TYR A 35 -1.81 -4.96 11.39
C TYR A 35 -1.65 -5.79 10.12
N TRP A 36 -0.43 -5.83 9.59
CA TRP A 36 -0.07 -6.50 8.35
C TRP A 36 -0.54 -7.96 8.24
N PRO A 37 -0.35 -8.85 9.23
CA PRO A 37 -0.80 -10.24 9.11
C PRO A 37 -2.30 -10.39 8.90
N ALA A 38 -3.09 -9.52 9.55
CA ALA A 38 -4.54 -9.51 9.39
C ALA A 38 -4.94 -8.95 8.01
N TYR A 39 -4.23 -7.93 7.52
CA TYR A 39 -4.47 -7.35 6.20
C TYR A 39 -4.21 -8.35 5.07
N VAL A 40 -3.09 -9.09 5.15
CA VAL A 40 -2.71 -10.09 4.13
C VAL A 40 -3.62 -11.31 4.15
N ALA A 41 -4.20 -11.66 5.31
CA ALA A 41 -5.09 -12.82 5.44
C ALA A 41 -6.39 -12.70 4.62
N ASP A 42 -6.78 -11.48 4.22
CA ASP A 42 -7.93 -11.26 3.32
C ASP A 42 -7.67 -11.68 1.87
N TYR A 43 -6.41 -11.85 1.50
CA TYR A 43 -6.00 -12.24 0.15
C TYR A 43 -5.68 -13.73 0.11
N THR A 44 -5.88 -14.36 -1.05
CA THR A 44 -5.43 -15.74 -1.25
C THR A 44 -3.91 -15.82 -1.13
N SER A 45 -3.41 -16.94 -0.60
CA SER A 45 -1.97 -17.13 -0.32
C SER A 45 -1.08 -17.04 -1.56
N GLU A 46 -1.64 -17.26 -2.74
CA GLU A 46 -0.97 -17.08 -4.03
C GLU A 46 -0.42 -15.66 -4.22
N TRP A 47 -1.07 -14.63 -3.67
CA TRP A 47 -0.69 -13.22 -3.86
C TRP A 47 0.05 -12.62 -2.67
N HIS A 48 0.33 -13.39 -1.62
CA HIS A 48 1.00 -12.90 -0.41
C HIS A 48 2.40 -12.35 -0.71
N SER A 49 3.15 -12.95 -1.65
CA SER A 49 4.45 -12.43 -2.07
C SER A 49 4.35 -11.07 -2.76
N HIS A 50 3.30 -10.83 -3.55
CA HIS A 50 3.07 -9.54 -4.21
C HIS A 50 2.74 -8.45 -3.19
N LEU A 51 1.91 -8.78 -2.21
CA LEU A 51 1.59 -7.86 -1.11
C LEU A 51 2.83 -7.54 -0.27
N GLU A 52 3.64 -8.55 0.04
CA GLU A 52 4.90 -8.34 0.78
C GLU A 52 5.86 -7.45 -0.02
N ALA A 53 5.95 -7.61 -1.34
CA ALA A 53 6.75 -6.73 -2.19
C ALA A 53 6.29 -5.26 -2.09
N ILE A 54 4.97 -5.01 -2.13
CA ILE A 54 4.41 -3.66 -1.97
C ILE A 54 4.73 -3.10 -0.57
N ARG A 55 4.53 -3.88 0.50
CA ARG A 55 4.88 -3.48 1.86
C ARG A 55 6.35 -3.11 1.99
N GLN A 56 7.25 -3.95 1.48
CA GLN A 56 8.69 -3.68 1.50
C GLN A 56 9.04 -2.39 0.75
N ALA A 57 8.37 -2.12 -0.38
CA ALA A 57 8.53 -0.88 -1.13
C ALA A 57 8.03 0.34 -0.33
N ILE A 58 6.89 0.24 0.36
CA ILE A 58 6.37 1.29 1.26
C ILE A 58 7.38 1.60 2.36
N ILE A 59 7.93 0.56 3.01
CA ILE A 59 8.90 0.69 4.10
C ILE A 59 10.21 1.32 3.60
N THR A 60 10.77 0.77 2.53
CA THR A 60 12.06 1.21 1.97
C THR A 60 12.01 2.66 1.52
N ASN A 61 10.91 3.08 0.89
CA ASN A 61 10.72 4.46 0.42
C ASN A 61 10.13 5.38 1.49
N LYS A 62 9.89 4.88 2.71
CA LYS A 62 9.27 5.61 3.82
C LYS A 62 7.98 6.34 3.39
N VAL A 63 7.12 5.65 2.65
CA VAL A 63 5.89 6.22 2.10
C VAL A 63 4.98 6.64 3.25
N TRP A 64 4.90 7.95 3.46
CA TRP A 64 4.10 8.61 4.49
C TRP A 64 3.22 9.66 3.80
N ALA A 65 2.34 9.17 2.94
CA ALA A 65 1.51 9.97 2.05
C ALA A 65 0.15 9.30 1.88
N GLY A 66 -0.93 10.07 1.99
CA GLY A 66 -2.30 9.58 2.08
C GLY A 66 -2.95 9.34 0.72
N GLY A 67 -4.29 9.32 0.73
CA GLY A 67 -5.10 9.02 -0.46
C GLY A 67 -4.92 10.01 -1.61
N ASP A 68 -4.70 11.29 -1.31
CA ASP A 68 -4.45 12.31 -2.34
C ASP A 68 -3.17 11.99 -3.13
N TRP A 69 -2.09 11.65 -2.43
CA TRP A 69 -0.85 11.24 -3.08
C TRP A 69 -1.04 9.99 -3.92
N HIS A 70 -1.70 8.97 -3.39
CA HIS A 70 -1.95 7.73 -4.12
C HIS A 70 -2.69 7.98 -5.44
N GLN A 71 -3.69 8.87 -5.43
CA GLN A 71 -4.53 9.11 -6.59
C GLN A 71 -3.99 10.12 -7.59
N TYR A 72 -3.27 11.15 -7.13
CA TYR A 72 -2.91 12.29 -7.97
C TYR A 72 -1.41 12.47 -8.20
N ASN A 73 -0.55 11.77 -7.47
CA ASN A 73 0.89 11.88 -7.67
C ASN A 73 1.34 11.09 -8.90
N ALA A 74 2.37 11.60 -9.60
CA ALA A 74 3.01 10.91 -10.72
C ALA A 74 3.70 9.58 -10.31
N HIS A 75 3.88 9.36 -9.01
CA HIS A 75 4.50 8.18 -8.42
C HIS A 75 3.65 7.61 -7.27
N GLY A 76 2.32 7.75 -7.33
CA GLY A 76 1.40 7.34 -6.26
C GLY A 76 1.07 5.85 -6.19
N VAL A 77 1.32 5.10 -7.27
CA VAL A 77 0.86 3.71 -7.42
C VAL A 77 2.01 2.72 -7.50
N PRO A 78 2.05 1.67 -6.65
CA PRO A 78 3.04 0.62 -6.77
C PRO A 78 2.68 -0.32 -7.93
N VAL A 79 3.66 -0.56 -8.81
CA VAL A 79 3.59 -1.45 -9.96
C VAL A 79 4.73 -2.47 -9.88
N LEU A 80 4.38 -3.75 -9.86
CA LEU A 80 5.31 -4.87 -9.75
C LEU A 80 5.93 -5.22 -11.11
N SER A 81 7.11 -5.84 -11.09
CA SER A 81 7.89 -6.19 -12.29
C SER A 81 7.21 -7.18 -13.24
N ASP A 82 6.22 -7.93 -12.75
CA ASP A 82 5.40 -8.84 -13.55
C ASP A 82 4.13 -8.16 -14.12
N GLY A 83 3.99 -6.84 -13.94
CA GLY A 83 2.92 -6.03 -14.50
C GLY A 83 1.69 -5.91 -13.62
N HIS A 84 1.62 -6.61 -12.48
CA HIS A 84 0.57 -6.41 -11.49
C HIS A 84 0.75 -5.07 -10.77
N PHE A 85 -0.33 -4.52 -10.23
CA PHE A 85 -0.29 -3.21 -9.57
C PHE A 85 -1.35 -3.12 -8.47
N MET A 86 -1.30 -2.07 -7.66
CA MET A 86 -2.33 -1.82 -6.65
C MET A 86 -2.86 -0.39 -6.74
N VAL A 87 -4.05 -0.27 -7.33
CA VAL A 87 -4.86 0.95 -7.36
C VAL A 87 -6.06 0.75 -6.46
N CYS A 88 -6.33 1.68 -5.56
CA CYS A 88 -7.47 1.56 -4.65
C CYS A 88 -8.05 2.91 -4.22
N SER A 89 -9.16 2.87 -3.49
CA SER A 89 -9.76 4.10 -2.95
C SER A 89 -8.88 4.72 -1.88
N TRP A 90 -9.10 6.00 -1.56
CA TRP A 90 -8.39 6.69 -0.46
C TRP A 90 -8.49 5.93 0.86
N ARG A 91 -9.67 5.34 1.12
CA ARG A 91 -9.90 4.52 2.30
C ARG A 91 -9.00 3.30 2.31
N ASP A 92 -8.94 2.58 1.21
CA ASP A 92 -8.24 1.30 1.15
C ASP A 92 -6.72 1.52 1.12
N TRP A 93 -6.26 2.61 0.51
CA TRP A 93 -4.87 3.07 0.62
C TRP A 93 -4.53 3.42 2.08
N GLY A 94 -5.41 4.14 2.76
CA GLY A 94 -5.23 4.46 4.17
C GLY A 94 -5.20 3.20 5.05
N SER A 95 -6.07 2.22 4.78
CA SER A 95 -6.06 0.92 5.48
C SER A 95 -4.75 0.15 5.24
N LEU A 96 -4.21 0.16 4.02
CA LEU A 96 -2.92 -0.46 3.71
C LEU A 96 -1.79 0.19 4.51
N LEU A 97 -1.68 1.52 4.49
CA LEU A 97 -0.64 2.24 5.24
C LEU A 97 -0.77 2.05 6.75
N ALA A 98 -1.99 2.08 7.28
CA ALA A 98 -2.23 1.79 8.69
C ALA A 98 -1.74 0.38 9.06
N ALA A 99 -2.10 -0.64 8.27
CA ALA A 99 -1.67 -2.02 8.52
C ALA A 99 -0.14 -2.19 8.46
N VAL A 100 0.53 -1.55 7.49
CA VAL A 100 1.98 -1.58 7.37
C VAL A 100 2.64 -0.88 8.56
N TRP A 101 2.28 0.38 8.83
CA TRP A 101 2.98 1.18 9.83
C TRP A 101 2.66 0.78 11.27
N ASN A 102 1.47 0.28 11.56
CA ASN A 102 1.18 -0.31 12.87
C ASN A 102 2.06 -1.53 13.14
N SER A 103 2.33 -2.35 12.12
CA SER A 103 3.23 -3.50 12.26
C SER A 103 4.70 -3.10 12.41
N GLU A 104 5.14 -2.03 11.76
CA GLU A 104 6.54 -1.56 11.86
C GLU A 104 6.83 -0.76 13.13
N LEU A 105 5.87 0.04 13.58
CA LEU A 105 6.07 1.02 14.64
C LEU A 105 5.41 0.62 15.96
N GLY A 106 4.55 -0.40 15.96
CA GLY A 106 3.75 -0.77 17.13
C GLY A 106 2.66 0.25 17.47
N GLU A 107 2.21 1.01 16.48
CA GLU A 107 1.22 2.07 16.60
C GLU A 107 -0.23 1.55 16.39
N HIS A 108 -1.19 2.45 16.55
CA HIS A 108 -2.63 2.17 16.40
C HIS A 108 -3.32 3.10 15.41
N PHE A 109 -2.69 3.35 14.26
CA PHE A 109 -3.31 4.07 13.16
C PHE A 109 -4.53 3.34 12.60
N THR A 110 -5.45 4.12 12.07
CA THR A 110 -6.60 3.71 11.30
C THR A 110 -6.48 4.23 9.88
N TYR A 111 -7.36 3.80 8.98
CA TYR A 111 -7.38 4.35 7.63
C TYR A 111 -7.60 5.87 7.61
N MET A 112 -8.24 6.45 8.63
CA MET A 112 -8.53 7.88 8.70
C MET A 112 -7.26 8.72 8.84
N ASP A 113 -6.24 8.18 9.49
CA ASP A 113 -4.93 8.82 9.67
C ASP A 113 -4.20 8.97 8.32
N PHE A 114 -4.49 8.10 7.35
CA PHE A 114 -3.89 8.11 6.02
C PHE A 114 -4.90 8.39 4.90
N TYR A 115 -6.12 8.83 5.23
CA TYR A 115 -7.21 9.00 4.26
C TYR A 115 -6.92 10.14 3.28
N MET A 116 -6.31 11.23 3.77
CA MET A 116 -5.94 12.42 2.99
C MET A 116 -4.58 12.94 3.45
N ASP A 117 -3.81 13.54 2.55
CA ASP A 117 -2.48 14.10 2.83
C ASP A 117 -2.57 15.22 3.87
N GLY A 118 -3.64 16.02 3.82
CA GLY A 118 -3.86 17.13 4.75
C GLY A 118 -4.19 16.71 6.19
N ARG A 119 -4.25 15.41 6.49
CA ARG A 119 -4.57 14.87 7.83
C ARG A 119 -3.60 13.82 8.31
N LEU A 120 -2.42 13.73 7.69
CA LEU A 120 -1.42 12.75 8.08
C LEU A 120 -0.99 12.96 9.54
N PRO A 121 -0.78 11.87 10.30
CA PRO A 121 -0.16 11.95 11.61
C PRO A 121 1.28 12.47 11.48
N GLU A 122 1.81 12.96 12.60
CA GLU A 122 3.21 13.37 12.68
C GLU A 122 4.12 12.23 12.21
N ARG A 123 5.07 12.58 11.33
CA ARG A 123 6.02 11.61 10.79
C ARG A 123 6.93 11.11 11.92
N PRO A 124 7.30 9.82 11.97
CA PRO A 124 8.20 9.32 12.98
C PRO A 124 9.50 10.12 13.04
N ALA A 125 9.89 10.58 14.22
CA ALA A 125 11.03 11.48 14.41
C ALA A 125 12.37 10.90 13.89
N ALA A 126 12.50 9.58 13.86
CA ALA A 126 13.68 8.88 13.33
C ALA A 126 13.85 8.99 11.79
N TRP A 127 12.89 9.60 11.08
CA TRP A 127 12.91 9.75 9.63
C TRP A 127 13.04 11.20 9.15
N ALA A 128 13.16 12.16 10.07
CA ALA A 128 13.42 13.57 9.76
C ALA A 128 14.82 13.77 9.17
#